data_AF-A0A9D6XQU4-F1
#
_entry.id   AF-A0A9D6XQU4-F1
#
_cell.length_a   1.000
_cell.length_b   1.000
_cell.length_c   1.000
_cell.angle_alpha   90.00
_cell.angle_beta   90.00
_cell.angle_gamma   90.00
#
_symmetry.space_group_name_H-M   'P 1'
#
loop_
_entity.id
_entity.type
_entity.pdbx_description
1 polymer ?
#
loop_
_entity_poly.entity_id
_entity_poly.type
_entity_poly.pdbx_seq_one_letter_code
_entity_poly.pdbx_strand_id
1 'polypeptide(L)'
;MRAASKKNLGLKLLSLFLATLLWVVLAGEGEQVRDFSLPLQWINVPSSLEITGDAVDTVLNHQRAPEAILRSVTADRLAARLDLRDAPPGTVPFQLTPAIVRHPSGTQVLSVEPEIVELQLEPKREREIPVIPVVEGTPAAGFEIAGVSVSPETIRIEGPETEVLATEAATTGRILLRGDETEAREFSVHPVPRTPPGSRVRVVDRSPATVRVDIREPTERRTFPGIPVGGDGGPFRFRIAPERLQVVLEGPGSLIRRLRPEDLLVEI
;
A
#
# COMPACT_ATOMS: atom_id res chain seq x y z
N MET A 1 -8.59 82.72 34.88
CA MET A 1 -9.16 81.59 35.65
C MET A 1 -10.69 81.63 35.52
N ARG A 2 -11.24 80.66 34.78
CA ARG A 2 -12.61 80.09 34.83
C ARG A 2 -13.80 81.01 35.15
N ALA A 3 -14.54 81.44 34.12
CA ALA A 3 -15.99 81.73 34.26
C ALA A 3 -16.72 81.79 32.90
N ALA A 4 -16.63 80.74 32.07
CA ALA A 4 -17.36 80.72 30.80
C ALA A 4 -18.00 79.35 30.52
N SER A 5 -19.06 79.01 31.27
CA SER A 5 -20.17 78.15 30.79
C SER A 5 -21.10 77.79 31.94
N LYS A 6 -21.99 78.71 32.32
CA LYS A 6 -23.16 78.41 33.16
C LYS A 6 -24.46 78.96 32.58
N LYS A 7 -24.55 79.06 31.26
CA LYS A 7 -25.81 79.26 30.54
C LYS A 7 -25.95 78.16 29.49
N ASN A 8 -27.13 77.54 29.42
CA ASN A 8 -27.48 76.43 28.53
C ASN A 8 -26.82 75.08 28.89
N LEU A 9 -26.58 74.81 30.17
CA LEU A 9 -26.01 73.53 30.62
C LEU A 9 -26.92 72.34 30.23
N GLY A 10 -28.25 72.51 30.31
CA GLY A 10 -29.22 71.49 29.92
C GLY A 10 -29.16 71.13 28.43
N LEU A 11 -29.06 72.13 27.53
CA LEU A 11 -28.94 71.89 26.09
C LEU A 11 -27.63 71.20 25.72
N LYS A 12 -26.52 71.52 26.41
CA LYS A 12 -25.22 70.87 26.22
C LYS A 12 -25.22 69.41 26.68
N LEU A 13 -25.90 69.12 27.80
CA LEU A 13 -26.07 67.76 28.30
C LEU A 13 -26.97 66.94 27.36
N LEU A 14 -28.06 67.54 26.86
CA LEU A 14 -28.95 66.89 25.90
C LEU A 14 -28.25 66.61 24.57
N SER A 15 -27.45 67.54 24.06
CA SER A 15 -26.67 67.32 22.82
C SER A 15 -25.60 66.25 23.01
N LEU A 16 -24.96 66.20 24.18
CA LEU A 16 -23.98 65.15 24.50
C LEU A 16 -24.68 63.79 24.60
N PHE A 17 -25.83 63.72 25.27
CA PHE A 17 -26.62 62.49 25.37
C PHE A 17 -27.06 61.98 23.99
N LEU A 18 -27.60 62.85 23.14
CA LEU A 18 -27.99 62.50 21.77
C LEU A 18 -26.79 62.09 20.91
N ALA A 19 -25.65 62.78 21.03
CA ALA A 19 -24.43 62.42 20.33
C ALA A 19 -23.90 61.05 20.77
N THR A 20 -23.92 60.75 22.08
CA THR A 20 -23.54 59.43 22.61
C THR A 20 -24.51 58.35 22.16
N LEU A 21 -25.82 58.61 22.15
CA LEU A 21 -26.83 57.67 21.67
C LEU A 21 -26.64 57.37 20.17
N LEU A 22 -26.43 58.41 19.35
CA LEU A 22 -26.11 58.28 17.93
C LEU A 22 -24.79 57.53 17.71
N TRP A 23 -23.76 57.82 18.51
CA TRP A 23 -22.50 57.12 18.45
C TRP A 23 -22.66 55.64 18.78
N VAL A 24 -23.43 55.27 19.80
CA VAL A 24 -23.71 53.86 20.13
C VAL A 24 -24.51 53.16 19.02
N VAL A 25 -25.48 53.84 18.40
CA VAL A 25 -26.25 53.27 17.27
C VAL A 25 -25.38 53.08 16.03
N LEU A 26 -24.47 54.02 15.75
CA LEU A 26 -23.55 53.95 14.61
C LEU A 26 -22.32 53.06 14.87
N ALA A 27 -21.91 52.92 16.13
CA ALA A 27 -20.83 52.05 16.58
C ALA A 27 -21.33 50.64 16.91
N GLY A 28 -22.62 50.36 16.71
CA GLY A 28 -23.16 48.99 16.69
C GLY A 28 -22.30 48.14 15.76
N GLU A 29 -21.85 46.99 16.27
CA GLU A 29 -20.79 46.16 15.69
C GLU A 29 -20.96 45.98 14.18
N GLY A 30 -20.11 46.66 13.41
CA GLY A 30 -20.08 46.47 11.96
C GLY A 30 -19.73 45.03 11.63
N GLU A 31 -20.44 44.45 10.67
CA GLU A 31 -20.07 43.15 10.12
C GLU A 31 -18.68 43.27 9.48
N GLN A 32 -17.76 42.40 9.89
CA GLN A 32 -16.42 42.32 9.31
C GLN A 32 -16.35 41.07 8.42
N VAL A 33 -15.54 41.15 7.36
CA VAL A 33 -15.21 40.00 6.53
C VAL A 33 -13.84 39.49 6.94
N ARG A 34 -13.72 38.19 7.17
CA ARG A 34 -12.46 37.53 7.53
C ARG A 34 -12.33 36.23 6.77
N ASP A 35 -11.08 35.95 6.40
CA ASP A 35 -10.73 34.76 5.65
C ASP A 35 -10.30 33.64 6.60
N PHE A 36 -10.78 32.44 6.33
CA PHE A 36 -10.44 31.23 7.07
C PHE A 36 -9.96 30.15 6.12
N SER A 37 -8.79 29.58 6.37
CA SER A 37 -8.31 28.40 5.64
C SER A 37 -8.87 27.15 6.29
N LEU A 38 -9.69 26.40 5.55
CA LEU A 38 -10.41 25.25 6.04
C LEU A 38 -9.92 23.97 5.35
N PRO A 39 -9.83 22.83 6.05
CA PRO A 39 -9.59 21.56 5.38
C PRO A 39 -10.81 21.16 4.53
N LEU A 40 -10.56 20.68 3.32
CA LEU A 40 -11.58 20.07 2.47
C LEU A 40 -11.71 18.59 2.82
N GLN A 41 -12.88 18.20 3.30
CA GLN A 41 -13.21 16.83 3.66
C GLN A 41 -14.16 16.22 2.65
N TRP A 42 -13.84 15.02 2.19
CA TRP A 42 -14.70 14.26 1.30
C TRP A 42 -15.60 13.34 2.14
N ILE A 43 -16.91 13.40 1.92
CA ILE A 43 -17.89 12.56 2.61
C ILE A 43 -18.65 11.68 1.62
N ASN A 44 -19.12 10.53 2.11
CA ASN A 44 -19.89 9.55 1.32
C ASN A 44 -19.19 9.10 0.02
N VAL A 45 -17.86 8.95 0.05
CA VAL A 45 -17.12 8.37 -1.08
C VAL A 45 -17.64 6.96 -1.35
N PRO A 46 -18.13 6.65 -2.55
CA PRO A 46 -18.61 5.30 -2.87
C PRO A 46 -17.49 4.28 -2.69
N SER A 47 -17.80 3.12 -2.09
CA SER A 47 -16.80 2.06 -1.87
C SER A 47 -16.22 1.46 -3.16
N SER A 48 -16.91 1.68 -4.28
CA SER A 48 -16.49 1.28 -5.63
C SER A 48 -15.57 2.28 -6.31
N LEU A 49 -15.21 3.40 -5.66
CA LEU A 49 -14.34 4.43 -6.23
C LEU A 49 -13.17 4.71 -5.29
N GLU A 50 -12.00 5.00 -5.85
CA GLU A 50 -10.88 5.61 -5.15
C GLU A 50 -10.57 6.98 -5.73
N ILE A 51 -10.22 7.92 -4.85
CA ILE A 51 -9.75 9.24 -5.25
C ILE A 51 -8.28 9.12 -5.61
N THR A 52 -7.98 9.49 -6.84
CA THR A 52 -6.66 9.50 -7.44
C THR A 52 -6.31 10.96 -7.78
N GLY A 53 -5.02 11.32 -7.73
CA GLY A 53 -4.56 12.69 -8.04
C GLY A 53 -4.32 13.62 -6.86
N ASP A 54 -3.86 14.83 -7.18
CA ASP A 54 -3.51 15.90 -6.23
C ASP A 54 -4.78 16.68 -5.89
N ALA A 55 -5.54 16.15 -4.93
CA ALA A 55 -6.73 16.85 -4.43
C ALA A 55 -6.32 18.08 -3.62
N VAL A 56 -7.11 19.15 -3.73
CA VAL A 56 -6.92 20.36 -2.92
C VAL A 56 -7.32 20.06 -1.47
N ASP A 57 -6.34 20.06 -0.56
CA ASP A 57 -6.57 19.73 0.85
C ASP A 57 -7.13 20.91 1.66
N THR A 58 -6.94 22.14 1.19
CA THR A 58 -7.35 23.36 1.90
C THR A 58 -8.09 24.34 1.00
N VAL A 59 -9.17 24.92 1.51
CA VAL A 59 -9.98 25.91 0.82
C VAL A 59 -10.02 27.21 1.62
N LEU A 60 -9.97 28.34 0.92
CA LEU A 60 -10.10 29.65 1.53
C LEU A 60 -11.57 30.02 1.61
N ASN A 61 -12.06 30.29 2.80
CA ASN A 61 -13.42 30.67 3.06
C ASN A 61 -13.50 32.15 3.43
N HIS A 62 -14.28 32.92 2.69
CA HIS A 62 -14.57 34.32 3.00
C HIS A 62 -15.84 34.39 3.83
N GLN A 63 -15.74 34.80 5.09
CA GLN A 63 -16.86 34.78 6.03
C GLN A 63 -17.16 36.17 6.58
N ARG A 64 -18.43 36.54 6.58
CA ARG A 64 -18.95 37.77 7.18
C ARG A 64 -19.63 37.47 8.51
N ALA A 65 -19.25 38.17 9.57
CA ALA A 65 -19.92 38.11 10.86
C ALA A 65 -19.58 39.33 11.75
N PRO A 66 -20.34 39.59 12.82
CA PRO A 66 -19.97 40.54 13.86
C PRO A 66 -18.58 40.23 14.44
N GLU A 67 -17.83 41.26 14.80
CA GLU A 67 -16.45 41.11 15.30
C GLU A 67 -16.38 40.21 16.54
N ALA A 68 -17.37 40.31 17.44
CA ALA A 68 -17.48 39.45 18.62
C ALA A 68 -17.59 37.97 18.26
N ILE A 69 -18.32 37.63 17.18
CA ILE A 69 -18.47 36.26 16.69
C ILE A 69 -17.17 35.79 16.02
N LEU A 70 -16.57 36.59 15.13
CA LEU A 70 -15.32 36.23 14.44
C LEU A 70 -14.14 35.95 15.37
N ARG A 71 -14.10 36.59 16.55
CA ARG A 71 -13.10 36.31 17.59
C ARG A 71 -13.31 34.96 18.27
N SER A 72 -14.55 34.46 18.31
CA SER A 72 -14.91 33.18 18.89
C SER A 72 -14.85 32.01 17.89
N VAL A 73 -14.84 32.30 16.58
CA VAL A 73 -14.68 31.31 15.52
C VAL A 73 -13.21 30.89 15.44
N THR A 74 -12.94 29.64 15.81
CA THR A 74 -11.63 29.01 15.62
C THR A 74 -11.64 28.23 14.31
N ALA A 75 -10.64 28.45 13.44
CA ALA A 75 -10.50 27.77 12.15
C ALA A 75 -10.57 26.23 12.29
N ASP A 76 -10.04 25.69 13.40
CA ASP A 76 -10.01 24.24 13.68
C ASP A 76 -11.40 23.58 13.81
N ARG A 77 -12.46 24.37 14.01
CA ARG A 77 -13.84 23.87 14.13
C ARG A 77 -14.62 23.98 12.82
N LEU A 78 -14.08 24.67 11.83
CA LEU A 78 -14.69 24.86 10.53
C LEU A 78 -14.13 23.81 9.55
N ALA A 79 -15.02 23.23 8.74
CA ALA A 79 -14.64 22.28 7.71
C ALA A 79 -15.56 22.44 6.50
N ALA A 80 -14.97 22.36 5.31
CA ALA A 80 -15.70 22.26 4.04
C ALA A 80 -15.93 20.78 3.74
N ARG A 81 -17.18 20.36 3.54
CA ARG A 81 -17.54 18.97 3.29
C ARG A 81 -18.14 18.81 1.91
N LEU A 82 -17.43 18.12 1.02
CA LEU A 82 -17.89 17.80 -0.32
C LEU A 82 -18.50 16.39 -0.33
N ASP A 83 -19.77 16.28 -0.74
CA ASP A 83 -20.48 14.99 -0.86
C ASP A 83 -20.20 14.35 -2.22
N LEU A 84 -19.66 13.13 -2.22
CA LEU A 84 -19.28 12.39 -3.43
C LEU A 84 -20.19 11.19 -3.72
N ARG A 85 -21.34 11.07 -3.06
CA ARG A 85 -22.23 9.90 -3.18
C ARG A 85 -22.62 9.54 -4.61
N ASP A 86 -22.93 10.55 -5.43
CA ASP A 86 -23.41 10.39 -6.80
C ASP A 86 -22.31 10.71 -7.83
N ALA A 87 -21.04 10.74 -7.39
CA ALA A 87 -19.92 11.08 -8.24
C ALA A 87 -19.66 9.98 -9.30
N PRO A 88 -19.58 10.33 -10.60
CA PRO A 88 -19.21 9.36 -11.63
C PRO A 88 -17.70 9.07 -11.63
N PRO A 89 -17.26 7.92 -12.16
CA PRO A 89 -15.85 7.68 -12.41
C PRO A 89 -15.31 8.62 -13.50
N GLY A 90 -14.03 8.96 -13.41
CA GLY A 90 -13.30 9.85 -14.32
C GLY A 90 -12.80 11.12 -13.64
N THR A 91 -12.27 12.05 -14.45
CA THR A 91 -11.91 13.39 -14.01
C THR A 91 -13.15 14.28 -14.01
N VAL A 92 -13.59 14.68 -12.82
CA VAL A 92 -14.85 15.41 -12.63
C VAL A 92 -14.57 16.74 -11.93
N PRO A 93 -15.02 17.88 -12.49
CA PRO A 93 -14.97 19.16 -11.80
C PRO A 93 -16.12 19.25 -10.78
N PHE A 94 -15.78 19.52 -9.52
CA PHE A 94 -16.73 19.77 -8.45
C PHE A 94 -16.76 21.25 -8.09
N GLN A 95 -17.96 21.83 -8.09
CA GLN A 95 -18.16 23.22 -7.71
C GLN A 95 -18.28 23.35 -6.18
N LEU A 96 -17.39 24.14 -5.58
CA LEU A 96 -17.41 24.46 -4.16
C LEU A 96 -18.36 25.63 -3.92
N THR A 97 -19.48 25.36 -3.24
CA THR A 97 -20.47 26.38 -2.89
C THR A 97 -20.39 26.73 -1.40
N PRO A 98 -20.82 27.93 -0.98
CA PRO A 98 -20.91 28.30 0.45
C PRO A 98 -21.62 27.26 1.34
N ALA A 99 -22.55 26.48 0.77
CA ALA A 99 -23.32 25.46 1.47
C ALA A 99 -22.48 24.26 1.97
N ILE A 100 -21.30 24.03 1.40
CA ILE A 100 -20.42 22.93 1.82
C ILE A 100 -19.71 23.24 3.15
N VAL A 101 -19.65 24.52 3.54
CA VAL A 101 -18.94 24.97 4.73
C VAL A 101 -19.87 24.92 5.93
N ARG A 102 -19.50 24.11 6.93
CA ARG A 102 -20.20 24.13 8.22
C ARG A 102 -19.75 25.35 9.00
N HIS A 103 -20.68 26.28 9.25
CA HIS A 103 -20.42 27.51 9.97
C HIS A 103 -21.36 27.69 11.18
N PRO A 104 -20.95 28.42 12.23
CA PRO A 104 -21.81 28.71 13.37
C PRO A 104 -22.92 29.69 13.03
N SER A 105 -23.98 29.70 13.84
CA SER A 105 -25.08 30.66 13.72
C SER A 105 -24.58 32.10 13.87
N GLY A 106 -25.17 33.04 13.11
CA GLY A 106 -24.74 34.44 13.11
C GLY A 106 -23.50 34.72 12.25
N THR A 107 -23.10 33.76 11.41
CA THR A 107 -22.08 33.95 10.37
C THR A 107 -22.66 33.68 8.99
N GLN A 108 -22.13 34.36 7.99
CA GLN A 108 -22.50 34.19 6.59
C GLN A 108 -21.25 33.88 5.77
N VAL A 109 -21.27 32.78 5.02
CA VAL A 109 -20.20 32.48 4.05
C VAL A 109 -20.49 33.23 2.76
N LEU A 110 -19.53 34.02 2.28
CA LEU A 110 -19.63 34.80 1.05
C LEU A 110 -19.12 34.01 -0.16
N SER A 111 -17.95 33.39 -0.04
CA SER A 111 -17.32 32.61 -1.11
C SER A 111 -16.36 31.56 -0.55
N VAL A 112 -16.04 30.59 -1.40
CA VAL A 112 -15.06 29.53 -1.16
C VAL A 112 -14.12 29.49 -2.35
N GLU A 113 -12.83 29.56 -2.10
CA GLU A 113 -11.78 29.52 -3.13
C GLU A 113 -10.89 28.27 -2.93
N PRO A 114 -10.60 27.52 -4.01
CA PRO A 114 -11.09 27.71 -5.38
C PRO A 114 -12.58 27.36 -5.53
N GLU A 115 -13.26 27.99 -6.49
CA GLU A 115 -14.69 27.69 -6.77
C GLU A 115 -14.89 26.32 -7.41
N ILE A 116 -13.87 25.79 -8.07
CA ILE A 116 -13.89 24.49 -8.75
C ILE A 116 -12.67 23.69 -8.32
N VAL A 117 -12.89 22.45 -7.92
CA VAL A 117 -11.84 21.46 -7.67
C VAL A 117 -12.03 20.30 -8.63
N GLU A 118 -10.99 19.96 -9.37
CA GLU A 118 -10.98 18.76 -10.21
C GLU A 118 -10.58 17.56 -9.36
N LEU A 119 -11.42 16.53 -9.33
CA LEU A 119 -11.11 15.26 -8.67
C LEU A 119 -11.06 14.16 -9.72
N GLN A 120 -10.04 13.30 -9.63
CA GLN A 120 -9.95 12.11 -10.46
C GLN A 120 -10.43 10.90 -9.65
N LEU A 121 -11.56 10.34 -10.04
CA LEU A 121 -12.19 9.20 -9.39
C LEU A 121 -12.00 7.97 -10.25
N GLU A 122 -11.28 6.97 -9.76
CA GLU A 122 -11.10 5.72 -10.49
C GLU A 122 -11.96 4.61 -9.88
N PRO A 123 -12.52 3.71 -10.70
CA PRO A 123 -13.13 2.49 -10.20
C PRO A 123 -12.14 1.72 -9.32
N LYS A 124 -12.61 1.30 -8.14
CA LYS A 124 -11.90 0.35 -7.31
C LYS A 124 -12.07 -1.04 -7.93
N ARG A 125 -10.95 -1.71 -8.20
CA ARG A 125 -10.94 -3.04 -8.81
C ARG A 125 -10.17 -4.02 -7.94
N GLU A 126 -10.62 -5.27 -7.93
CA GLU A 126 -9.89 -6.40 -7.34
C GLU A 126 -9.30 -7.28 -8.45
N ARG A 127 -8.09 -7.80 -8.23
CA ARG A 127 -7.44 -8.74 -9.14
C ARG A 127 -6.56 -9.73 -8.37
N GLU A 128 -6.52 -10.98 -8.83
CA GLU A 128 -5.54 -11.96 -8.36
C GLU A 128 -4.27 -11.90 -9.20
N ILE A 129 -3.12 -11.90 -8.55
CA ILE A 129 -1.79 -11.83 -9.17
C ILE A 129 -0.88 -12.92 -8.62
N PRO A 130 0.05 -13.47 -9.42
CA PRO A 130 0.96 -14.51 -8.97
C PRO A 130 2.00 -13.97 -7.98
N VAL A 131 2.41 -14.82 -7.04
CA VAL A 131 3.52 -14.58 -6.11
C VAL A 131 4.79 -15.18 -6.67
N ILE A 132 5.82 -14.35 -6.84
CA ILE A 132 7.13 -14.77 -7.31
C ILE A 132 8.11 -14.77 -6.13
N PRO A 133 8.55 -15.94 -5.64
CA PRO A 133 9.53 -16.00 -4.57
C PRO A 133 10.91 -15.52 -5.05
N VAL A 134 11.60 -14.75 -4.22
CA VAL A 134 12.98 -14.30 -4.46
C VAL A 134 13.90 -15.01 -3.50
N VAL A 135 14.62 -15.99 -4.02
CA VAL A 135 15.64 -16.76 -3.28
C VAL A 135 17.02 -16.26 -3.70
N GLU A 136 17.83 -15.88 -2.71
CA GLU A 136 19.22 -15.43 -2.88
C GLU A 136 20.16 -16.35 -2.09
N GLY A 137 21.41 -16.48 -2.57
CA GLY A 137 22.40 -17.37 -1.98
C GLY A 137 22.45 -18.74 -2.64
N THR A 138 23.21 -19.65 -2.04
CA THR A 138 23.40 -21.03 -2.50
C THR A 138 23.19 -21.99 -1.34
N PRO A 139 22.72 -23.23 -1.59
CA PRO A 139 22.67 -24.27 -0.57
C PRO A 139 24.09 -24.74 -0.18
N ALA A 140 24.16 -25.72 0.72
CA ALA A 140 25.44 -26.34 1.10
C ALA A 140 26.23 -26.86 -0.11
N ALA A 141 27.56 -26.88 0.02
CA ALA A 141 28.43 -27.38 -1.04
C ALA A 141 28.08 -28.84 -1.39
N GLY A 142 27.82 -29.10 -2.67
CA GLY A 142 27.38 -30.42 -3.15
C GLY A 142 25.86 -30.62 -3.17
N PHE A 143 25.08 -29.60 -2.85
CA PHE A 143 23.62 -29.58 -2.99
C PHE A 143 23.17 -28.57 -4.04
N GLU A 144 21.96 -28.74 -4.56
CA GLU A 144 21.31 -27.83 -5.48
C GLU A 144 19.85 -27.55 -5.07
N ILE A 145 19.31 -26.42 -5.52
CA ILE A 145 17.88 -26.12 -5.38
C ILE A 145 17.14 -26.92 -6.44
N ALA A 146 16.35 -27.90 -6.00
CA ALA A 146 15.53 -28.74 -6.87
C ALA A 146 14.30 -27.99 -7.39
N GLY A 147 13.75 -27.10 -6.55
CA GLY A 147 12.54 -26.36 -6.84
C GLY A 147 12.21 -25.35 -5.76
N VAL A 148 11.37 -24.38 -6.12
CA VAL A 148 10.82 -23.40 -5.20
C VAL A 148 9.31 -23.37 -5.44
N SER A 149 8.54 -23.58 -4.39
CA SER A 149 7.09 -23.52 -4.42
C SER A 149 6.60 -22.48 -3.42
N VAL A 150 5.44 -21.87 -3.69
CA VAL A 150 4.83 -20.88 -2.81
C VAL A 150 3.35 -21.20 -2.64
N SER A 151 2.87 -21.11 -1.40
CA SER A 151 1.47 -21.33 -1.07
C SER A 151 0.96 -20.19 -0.19
N PRO A 152 -0.06 -19.41 -0.62
CA PRO A 152 -0.76 -19.53 -1.90
C PRO A 152 0.09 -19.07 -3.10
N GLU A 153 -0.20 -19.59 -4.30
CA GLU A 153 0.47 -19.21 -5.56
C GLU A 153 0.06 -17.81 -6.05
N THR A 154 -1.12 -17.36 -5.65
CA THR A 154 -1.67 -16.05 -6.00
C THR A 154 -2.09 -15.30 -4.75
N ILE A 155 -2.10 -13.97 -4.82
CA ILE A 155 -2.70 -13.09 -3.82
C ILE A 155 -3.74 -12.18 -4.49
N ARG A 156 -4.74 -11.77 -3.72
CA ARG A 156 -5.73 -10.79 -4.17
C ARG A 156 -5.31 -9.38 -3.79
N ILE A 157 -5.27 -8.50 -4.78
CA ILE A 157 -4.99 -7.08 -4.61
C ILE A 157 -6.23 -6.24 -4.96
N GLU A 158 -6.33 -5.06 -4.36
CA GLU A 158 -7.37 -4.07 -4.59
C GLU A 158 -6.79 -2.66 -4.69
N GLY A 159 -7.46 -1.76 -5.40
CA GLY A 159 -7.03 -0.36 -5.55
C GLY A 159 -7.62 0.31 -6.79
N PRO A 160 -7.08 1.46 -7.23
CA PRO A 160 -7.48 2.12 -8.45
C PRO A 160 -7.27 1.20 -9.66
N GLU A 161 -8.25 1.14 -10.55
CA GLU A 161 -8.23 0.24 -11.70
C GLU A 161 -6.93 0.32 -12.51
N THR A 162 -6.43 1.52 -12.80
CA THR A 162 -5.20 1.71 -13.58
C THR A 162 -3.99 1.09 -12.89
N GLU A 163 -3.84 1.29 -11.58
CA GLU A 163 -2.72 0.77 -10.81
C GLU A 163 -2.80 -0.75 -10.60
N VAL A 164 -4.00 -1.27 -10.33
CA VAL A 164 -4.24 -2.71 -10.19
C VAL A 164 -3.93 -3.43 -11.50
N LEU A 165 -4.37 -2.89 -12.64
CA LEU A 165 -4.10 -3.47 -13.95
C LEU A 165 -2.61 -3.46 -14.31
N ALA A 166 -1.89 -2.41 -13.93
CA ALA A 166 -0.44 -2.29 -14.13
C ALA A 166 0.39 -3.23 -13.23
N THR A 167 -0.19 -3.76 -12.14
CA THR A 167 0.55 -4.56 -11.14
C THR A 167 0.58 -6.04 -11.51
N GLU A 168 1.58 -6.50 -12.26
CA GLU A 168 1.57 -7.85 -12.84
C GLU A 168 1.77 -8.99 -11.84
N ALA A 169 2.56 -8.77 -10.78
CA ALA A 169 2.94 -9.84 -9.86
C ALA A 169 3.37 -9.28 -8.50
N ALA A 170 3.27 -10.12 -7.47
CA ALA A 170 3.83 -9.85 -6.16
C ALA A 170 5.16 -10.57 -5.98
N THR A 171 6.03 -10.01 -5.16
CA THR A 171 7.33 -10.59 -4.85
C THR A 171 7.43 -10.80 -3.35
N THR A 172 8.08 -11.87 -2.92
CA THR A 172 8.39 -12.07 -1.51
C THR A 172 9.54 -11.16 -1.08
N GLY A 173 9.71 -10.99 0.24
CA GLY A 173 11.01 -10.56 0.75
C GLY A 173 12.13 -11.49 0.29
N ARG A 174 13.39 -11.02 0.35
CA ARG A 174 14.55 -11.84 -0.01
C ARG A 174 14.68 -13.02 0.96
N ILE A 175 14.63 -14.23 0.40
CA ILE A 175 14.85 -15.47 1.13
C ILE A 175 16.32 -15.83 0.96
N LEU A 176 17.11 -15.66 2.02
CA LEU A 176 18.54 -15.90 2.01
C LEU A 176 18.85 -17.33 2.46
N LEU A 177 19.48 -18.11 1.59
CA LEU A 177 20.14 -19.36 1.94
C LEU A 177 21.53 -19.07 2.49
N ARG A 178 21.90 -19.71 3.60
CA ARG A 178 23.14 -19.44 4.34
C ARG A 178 24.33 -20.25 3.83
N GLY A 179 24.10 -21.24 2.98
CA GLY A 179 25.15 -22.11 2.43
C GLY A 179 25.50 -23.28 3.34
N ASP A 180 24.68 -23.56 4.36
CA ASP A 180 24.79 -24.74 5.22
C ASP A 180 23.58 -25.68 5.08
N GLU A 181 22.59 -25.31 4.26
CA GLU A 181 21.36 -26.06 4.09
C GLU A 181 21.51 -27.25 3.13
N THR A 182 21.18 -28.44 3.62
CA THR A 182 21.21 -29.72 2.89
C THR A 182 19.80 -30.31 2.65
N GLU A 183 18.79 -29.78 3.33
CA GLU A 183 17.40 -30.25 3.30
C GLU A 183 16.45 -29.11 2.92
N ALA A 184 15.22 -29.46 2.56
CA ALA A 184 14.20 -28.48 2.21
C ALA A 184 13.93 -27.49 3.37
N ARG A 185 13.69 -26.23 3.00
CA ARG A 185 13.46 -25.14 3.95
C ARG A 185 12.15 -24.44 3.66
N GLU A 186 11.41 -24.11 4.71
CA GLU A 186 10.18 -23.34 4.62
C GLU A 186 10.36 -21.95 5.24
N PHE A 187 9.83 -20.95 4.56
CA PHE A 187 9.90 -19.55 4.95
C PHE A 187 8.50 -18.95 4.91
N SER A 188 8.10 -18.34 6.01
CA SER A 188 6.86 -17.58 6.07
C SER A 188 7.15 -16.12 5.74
N VAL A 189 6.58 -15.63 4.65
CA VAL A 189 6.86 -14.29 4.10
C VAL A 189 5.55 -13.61 3.73
N HIS A 190 5.52 -12.27 3.80
CA HIS A 190 4.37 -11.49 3.33
C HIS A 190 4.67 -11.01 1.91
N PRO A 191 3.94 -11.48 0.88
CA PRO A 191 4.14 -11.01 -0.49
C PRO A 191 3.81 -9.52 -0.61
N VAL A 192 4.62 -8.81 -1.39
CA VAL A 192 4.45 -7.38 -1.65
C VAL A 192 4.22 -7.19 -3.15
N PRO A 193 3.09 -6.59 -3.58
CA PRO A 193 2.85 -6.28 -4.98
C PRO A 193 3.97 -5.40 -5.58
N ARG A 194 4.42 -5.69 -6.80
CA ARG A 194 5.38 -4.83 -7.50
C ARG A 194 4.69 -3.59 -8.06
N THR A 195 4.72 -2.53 -7.28
CA THR A 195 4.09 -1.25 -7.63
C THR A 195 5.08 -0.09 -7.56
N PRO A 196 4.86 1.00 -8.32
CA PRO A 196 5.60 2.24 -8.12
C PRO A 196 5.46 2.79 -6.69
N PRO A 197 6.42 3.59 -6.20
CA PRO A 197 6.29 4.32 -4.94
C PRO A 197 5.03 5.19 -4.93
N GLY A 198 4.31 5.21 -3.81
CA GLY A 198 3.06 5.98 -3.67
C GLY A 198 1.81 5.31 -4.25
N SER A 199 1.93 4.08 -4.77
CA SER A 199 0.78 3.27 -5.20
C SER A 199 -0.24 3.08 -4.07
N ARG A 200 -1.51 3.12 -4.45
CA ARG A 200 -2.67 2.89 -3.58
C ARG A 200 -3.14 1.43 -3.61
N VAL A 201 -2.46 0.56 -4.36
CA VAL A 201 -2.76 -0.87 -4.38
C VAL A 201 -2.51 -1.50 -3.00
N ARG A 202 -3.48 -2.26 -2.51
CA ARG A 202 -3.44 -2.95 -1.22
C ARG A 202 -3.69 -4.44 -1.43
N VAL A 203 -3.09 -5.27 -0.59
CA VAL A 203 -3.41 -6.70 -0.53
C VAL A 203 -4.67 -6.89 0.31
N VAL A 204 -5.65 -7.60 -0.24
CA VAL A 204 -6.95 -7.87 0.42
C VAL A 204 -6.77 -8.88 1.56
N ASP A 205 -6.05 -9.97 1.28
CA ASP A 205 -5.70 -10.99 2.28
C ASP A 205 -4.22 -10.86 2.67
N ARG A 206 -3.98 -10.43 3.90
CA ARG A 206 -2.62 -10.22 4.43
C ARG A 206 -2.03 -11.46 5.10
N SER A 207 -2.61 -12.63 4.87
CA SER A 207 -2.06 -13.89 5.36
C SER A 207 -0.65 -14.11 4.79
N PRO A 208 0.29 -14.64 5.58
CA PRO A 208 1.63 -14.93 5.08
C PRO A 208 1.58 -16.06 4.06
N ALA A 209 2.41 -15.96 3.03
CA ALA A 209 2.68 -17.05 2.10
C ALA A 209 3.83 -17.91 2.64
N THR A 210 3.69 -19.22 2.50
CA THR A 210 4.74 -20.19 2.78
C THR A 210 5.52 -20.46 1.51
N VAL A 211 6.80 -20.12 1.50
CA VAL A 211 7.73 -20.48 0.43
C VAL A 211 8.52 -21.69 0.87
N ARG A 212 8.44 -22.77 0.11
CA ARG A 212 9.22 -23.98 0.31
C ARG A 212 10.31 -24.07 -0.76
N VAL A 213 11.55 -24.09 -0.32
CA VAL A 213 12.75 -24.29 -1.14
C VAL A 213 13.19 -25.72 -0.97
N ASP A 214 13.03 -26.54 -2.02
CA ASP A 214 13.46 -27.93 -2.00
C ASP A 214 14.94 -28.01 -2.38
N ILE A 215 15.73 -28.62 -1.50
CA ILE A 215 17.19 -28.78 -1.66
C ILE A 215 17.48 -30.27 -1.76
N ARG A 216 18.32 -30.66 -2.72
CA ARG A 216 18.71 -32.07 -2.93
C ARG A 216 20.17 -32.17 -3.35
N GLU A 217 20.74 -33.37 -3.19
CA GLU A 217 21.99 -33.70 -3.85
C GLU A 217 21.75 -33.86 -5.37
N PRO A 218 22.59 -33.26 -6.23
CA PRO A 218 22.52 -33.49 -7.66
C PRO A 218 22.78 -34.97 -7.94
N THR A 219 22.01 -35.52 -8.87
CA THR A 219 22.20 -36.89 -9.36
C THR A 219 23.41 -36.91 -10.29
N GLU A 220 24.37 -37.79 -10.01
CA GLU A 220 25.49 -38.04 -10.91
C GLU A 220 25.33 -39.38 -11.60
N ARG A 221 25.67 -39.39 -12.89
CA ARG A 221 25.74 -40.60 -13.70
C ARG A 221 27.20 -40.94 -13.96
N ARG A 222 27.64 -42.13 -13.53
CA ARG A 222 29.01 -42.60 -13.74
C ARG A 222 29.02 -43.97 -14.40
N THR A 223 29.96 -44.13 -15.32
CA THR A 223 30.19 -45.39 -16.02
C THR A 223 31.37 -46.11 -15.40
N PHE A 224 31.18 -47.37 -15.04
CA PHE A 224 32.16 -48.27 -14.47
C PHE A 224 32.48 -49.38 -15.48
N PRO A 225 33.62 -49.33 -16.18
CA PRO A 225 34.02 -50.39 -17.09
C PRO A 225 34.63 -51.57 -16.34
N GLY A 226 34.46 -52.78 -16.87
CA GLY A 226 35.22 -53.94 -16.42
C GLY A 226 34.73 -54.60 -15.12
N ILE A 227 33.46 -54.41 -14.76
CA ILE A 227 32.86 -54.98 -13.54
C ILE A 227 32.70 -56.50 -13.69
N PRO A 228 33.21 -57.31 -12.75
CA PRO A 228 33.14 -58.77 -12.84
C PRO A 228 31.69 -59.26 -12.71
N VAL A 229 31.37 -60.28 -13.48
CA VAL A 229 30.08 -60.96 -13.42
C VAL A 229 30.24 -62.25 -12.63
N GLY A 230 29.63 -62.31 -11.44
CA GLY A 230 29.53 -63.49 -10.60
C GLY A 230 28.28 -64.30 -10.94
N GLY A 231 28.33 -65.60 -10.68
CA GLY A 231 27.14 -66.45 -10.72
C GLY A 231 26.96 -67.10 -9.37
N ASP A 232 25.73 -67.11 -8.88
CA ASP A 232 25.47 -67.75 -7.59
C ASP A 232 25.65 -69.27 -7.74
N GLY A 233 26.25 -69.90 -6.72
CA GLY A 233 26.87 -71.24 -6.77
C GLY A 233 25.89 -72.40 -6.91
N GLY A 234 25.06 -72.40 -7.95
CA GLY A 234 24.09 -73.44 -8.25
C GLY A 234 24.74 -74.79 -8.62
N PRO A 235 23.95 -75.88 -8.67
CA PRO A 235 24.45 -77.24 -8.87
C PRO A 235 25.00 -77.52 -10.29
N PHE A 236 24.92 -76.55 -11.21
CA PHE A 236 25.32 -76.68 -12.60
C PHE A 236 26.65 -75.97 -12.87
N ARG A 237 27.49 -76.57 -13.73
CA ARG A 237 28.68 -75.87 -14.26
C ARG A 237 28.25 -74.97 -15.41
N PHE A 238 28.30 -73.66 -15.19
CA PHE A 238 28.06 -72.64 -16.21
C PHE A 238 29.36 -71.89 -16.53
N ARG A 239 29.43 -71.32 -17.74
CA ARG A 239 30.49 -70.39 -18.15
C ARG A 239 29.83 -69.03 -18.39
N ILE A 240 30.23 -68.03 -17.62
CA ILE A 240 29.74 -66.67 -17.77
C ILE A 240 30.52 -66.02 -18.91
N ALA A 241 29.82 -65.58 -19.94
CA ALA A 241 30.39 -64.83 -21.05
C ALA A 241 29.43 -63.67 -21.41
N PRO A 242 29.87 -62.41 -21.36
CA PRO A 242 31.22 -61.92 -21.01
C PRO A 242 31.51 -61.96 -19.50
N GLU A 243 32.78 -62.16 -19.11
CA GLU A 243 33.21 -62.16 -17.70
C GLU A 243 33.20 -60.76 -17.05
N ARG A 244 33.16 -59.71 -17.88
CA ARG A 244 33.15 -58.31 -17.45
C ARG A 244 32.12 -57.51 -18.21
N LEU A 245 31.42 -56.63 -17.50
CA LEU A 245 30.43 -55.72 -18.06
C LEU A 245 30.80 -54.27 -17.78
N GLN A 246 30.25 -53.39 -18.61
CA GLN A 246 30.22 -51.96 -18.36
C GLN A 246 28.89 -51.64 -17.68
N VAL A 247 28.97 -51.13 -16.45
CA VAL A 247 27.79 -50.77 -15.65
C VAL A 247 27.70 -49.24 -15.60
N VAL A 248 26.49 -48.71 -15.78
CA VAL A 248 26.21 -47.29 -15.62
C VAL A 248 25.33 -47.14 -14.40
N LEU A 249 25.79 -46.36 -13.42
CA LEU A 249 25.05 -46.08 -12.20
C LEU A 249 24.67 -44.60 -12.17
N GLU A 250 23.46 -44.32 -11.69
CA GLU A 250 22.92 -42.99 -11.47
C GLU A 250 22.40 -42.89 -10.04
N GLY A 251 22.79 -41.86 -9.31
CA GLY A 251 22.41 -41.69 -7.91
C GLY A 251 22.97 -40.42 -7.28
N PRO A 252 22.81 -40.22 -5.97
CA PRO A 252 23.35 -39.06 -5.27
C PRO A 252 24.85 -38.91 -5.52
N GLY A 253 25.30 -37.72 -5.92
CA GLY A 253 26.70 -37.48 -6.29
C GLY A 253 27.69 -37.87 -5.19
N SER A 254 27.30 -37.72 -3.91
CA SER A 254 28.12 -38.14 -2.77
C SER A 254 28.43 -39.64 -2.76
N LEU A 255 27.47 -40.49 -3.16
CA LEU A 255 27.61 -41.94 -3.24
C LEU A 255 28.35 -42.35 -4.52
N ILE A 256 27.97 -41.79 -5.67
CA ILE A 256 28.53 -42.14 -6.97
C ILE A 256 30.03 -41.80 -7.06
N ARG A 257 30.48 -40.71 -6.44
CA ARG A 257 31.91 -40.36 -6.36
C ARG A 257 32.71 -41.29 -5.45
N ARG A 258 32.10 -41.85 -4.41
CA ARG A 258 32.77 -42.76 -3.46
C ARG A 258 32.85 -44.20 -3.97
N LEU A 259 31.95 -44.61 -4.87
CA LEU A 259 31.94 -45.96 -5.45
C LEU A 259 33.23 -46.23 -6.24
N ARG A 260 33.84 -47.39 -5.97
CA ARG A 260 34.96 -47.95 -6.74
C ARG A 260 34.47 -49.17 -7.54
N PRO A 261 35.13 -49.51 -8.66
CA PRO A 261 34.78 -50.72 -9.43
C PRO A 261 34.80 -52.01 -8.60
N GLU A 262 35.64 -52.07 -7.57
CA GLU A 262 35.77 -53.20 -6.64
C GLU A 262 34.56 -53.36 -5.72
N ASP A 263 33.81 -52.29 -5.48
CA ASP A 263 32.61 -52.29 -4.64
C ASP A 263 31.37 -52.76 -5.44
N LEU A 264 31.53 -53.11 -6.73
CA LEU A 264 30.46 -53.49 -7.64
C LEU A 264 30.63 -54.96 -8.08
N LEU A 265 29.57 -55.75 -7.91
CA LEU A 265 29.46 -57.11 -8.42
C LEU A 265 28.14 -57.24 -9.17
N VAL A 266 28.17 -57.82 -10.36
CA VAL A 266 26.95 -58.19 -11.10
C VAL A 266 26.71 -59.68 -10.89
N GLU A 267 25.63 -60.05 -10.22
CA GLU A 267 25.24 -61.45 -10.01
C GLU A 267 24.13 -61.85 -10.99
N ILE A 268 24.20 -63.08 -11.49
CA ILE A 268 23.20 -63.72 -12.38
C ILE A 268 22.90 -65.15 -11.93
#